data_AF-A0A4P5V9L6-F1
#
_entry.id   AF-A0A4P5V9L6-F1
#
_cell.length_a   1.000
_cell.length_b   1.000
_cell.length_c   1.000
_cell.angle_alpha   90.00
_cell.angle_beta   90.00
_cell.angle_gamma   90.00
#
_symmetry.space_group_name_H-M   'P 1'
#
loop_
_entity.id
_entity.type
_entity.pdbx_description
1 polymer ?
#
loop_
_entity_poly.entity_id
_entity_poly.type
_entity_poly.pdbx_seq_one_letter_code
_entity_poly.pdbx_strand_id
1 'polypeptide(L)'
;MPVEATPAAATPAEASKPAMADDYRHALKPTPAGWPRRQHWCVWVEPITDRGPTGIWQERWHRAVVAALATWQRQLPITLVDDPNQAQVLVQRRRPPIQHNRASHGRALLQLMEVRRGGPSQLEPRVEVLISPGQGPTGIQATALHELGHAFGLWGHSDQAGDAMAAQPGAKPVLELSRRDRATLQWLQGQPGLVQP
;
A
#
# COMPACT_ATOMS: atom_id res chain seq x y z
N MET A 1 72.73 21.45 14.00
CA MET A 1 72.64 20.31 13.07
C MET A 1 71.29 19.63 13.31
N PRO A 2 70.50 19.40 12.24
CA PRO A 2 69.05 19.14 12.30
C PRO A 2 68.73 17.64 12.22
N VAL A 3 67.47 17.28 12.52
CA VAL A 3 66.70 16.28 11.75
C VAL A 3 65.22 16.61 11.85
N GLU A 4 64.63 16.91 10.69
CA GLU A 4 63.18 16.96 10.44
C GLU A 4 62.59 15.55 10.38
N ALA A 5 61.30 15.44 10.76
CA ALA A 5 60.32 14.66 9.99
C ALA A 5 58.89 15.12 10.34
N THR A 6 58.14 15.49 9.30
CA THR A 6 56.70 15.82 9.26
C THR A 6 56.10 15.00 8.09
N PRO A 7 54.78 14.76 7.92
CA PRO A 7 53.64 14.53 8.82
C PRO A 7 53.00 13.12 8.60
N ALA A 8 52.01 12.74 9.40
CA ALA A 8 51.04 11.69 9.01
C ALA A 8 49.65 12.31 8.90
N ALA A 9 49.07 12.19 7.71
CA ALA A 9 47.78 12.75 7.32
C ALA A 9 46.64 12.19 8.19
N ALA A 10 45.81 13.09 8.72
CA ALA A 10 44.50 12.75 9.25
C ALA A 10 43.63 12.25 8.10
N THR A 11 43.27 10.97 8.16
CA THR A 11 42.24 10.39 7.29
C THR A 11 40.93 11.15 7.53
N PRO A 12 40.19 11.54 6.49
CA PRO A 12 38.87 12.14 6.70
C PRO A 12 38.01 11.08 7.39
N ALA A 13 37.40 11.46 8.51
CA ALA A 13 36.38 10.65 9.15
C ALA A 13 35.32 10.32 8.09
N GLU A 14 35.24 9.04 7.75
CA GLU A 14 34.19 8.51 6.90
C GLU A 14 32.87 8.85 7.60
N ALA A 15 32.12 9.78 7.02
CA ALA A 15 30.84 10.18 7.54
C ALA A 15 29.98 8.92 7.65
N SER A 16 29.78 8.48 8.89
CA SER A 16 28.93 7.35 9.24
C SER A 16 27.63 7.49 8.46
N LYS A 17 27.39 6.60 7.49
CA LYS A 17 26.09 6.51 6.83
C LYS A 17 25.06 6.43 7.96
N PRO A 18 24.06 7.34 8.02
CA PRO A 18 22.98 7.16 8.98
C PRO A 18 22.42 5.76 8.74
N ALA A 19 22.33 4.95 9.80
CA ALA A 19 21.73 3.63 9.72
C ALA A 19 20.44 3.77 8.93
N MET A 20 20.35 3.15 7.75
CA MET A 20 19.15 3.20 6.94
C MET A 20 17.99 2.84 7.87
N ALA A 21 17.02 3.75 8.00
CA ALA A 21 15.82 3.46 8.76
C ALA A 21 15.30 2.10 8.27
N ASP A 22 14.88 1.24 9.21
CA ASP A 22 14.37 -0.12 8.94
C ASP A 22 12.98 -0.06 8.28
N ASP A 23 12.87 0.73 7.21
CA ASP A 23 11.70 1.05 6.41
C ASP A 23 12.15 1.30 4.95
N TYR A 24 11.21 1.66 4.08
CA TYR A 24 11.49 1.98 2.67
C TYR A 24 10.78 3.27 2.24
N ARG A 25 10.65 4.25 3.15
CA ARG A 25 9.94 5.52 2.89
C ARG A 25 10.47 6.30 1.69
N HIS A 26 11.76 6.16 1.40
CA HIS A 26 12.44 6.81 0.28
C HIS A 26 11.94 6.32 -1.10
N ALA A 27 11.30 5.15 -1.14
CA ALA A 27 10.70 4.60 -2.35
C ALA A 27 9.25 5.08 -2.57
N LEU A 28 8.63 5.72 -1.58
CA LEU A 28 7.27 6.24 -1.72
C LEU A 28 7.26 7.52 -2.54
N LYS A 29 6.19 7.70 -3.32
CA LYS A 29 5.95 8.88 -4.16
C LYS A 29 4.68 9.60 -3.73
N PRO A 30 4.75 10.90 -3.40
CA PRO A 30 3.55 11.68 -3.19
C PRO A 30 2.85 11.97 -4.53
N THR A 31 1.62 12.47 -4.44
CA THR A 31 0.96 13.12 -5.58
C THR A 31 1.41 14.59 -5.68
N PRO A 32 1.16 15.29 -6.80
CA PRO A 32 1.38 16.73 -6.88
C PRO A 32 0.65 17.53 -5.78
N ALA A 33 -0.47 17.00 -5.27
CA ALA A 33 -1.27 17.59 -4.20
C ALA A 33 -0.84 17.14 -2.79
N GLY A 34 0.26 16.38 -2.65
CA GLY A 34 0.75 15.86 -1.37
C GLY A 34 0.53 14.37 -1.17
N TRP A 35 0.58 13.92 0.09
CA TRP A 35 0.50 12.50 0.44
C TRP A 35 -0.96 12.00 0.48
N PRO A 36 -1.32 10.95 -0.28
CA PRO A 36 -2.69 10.41 -0.31
C PRO A 36 -2.97 9.54 0.91
N ARG A 37 -2.93 10.15 2.10
CA ARG A 37 -3.15 9.51 3.41
C ARG A 37 -4.39 10.06 4.09
N ARG A 38 -5.09 9.22 4.85
CA ARG A 38 -6.23 9.62 5.69
C ARG A 38 -6.08 9.07 7.10
N GLN A 39 -6.68 9.77 8.05
CA GLN A 39 -6.82 9.31 9.44
C GLN A 39 -7.85 8.18 9.57
N HIS A 40 -8.82 8.13 8.65
CA HIS A 40 -9.86 7.10 8.60
C HIS A 40 -10.18 6.75 7.16
N TRP A 41 -10.43 5.48 6.89
CA TRP A 41 -10.76 4.97 5.57
C TRP A 41 -12.10 4.24 5.60
N CYS A 42 -13.00 4.61 4.68
CA CYS A 42 -14.15 3.79 4.34
C CYS A 42 -13.78 2.91 3.16
N VAL A 43 -13.97 1.59 3.32
CA VAL A 43 -13.64 0.59 2.32
C VAL A 43 -14.92 -0.14 1.93
N TRP A 44 -15.19 -0.22 0.65
CA TRP A 44 -16.22 -1.08 0.10
C TRP A 44 -15.55 -2.28 -0.56
N VAL A 45 -16.06 -3.48 -0.28
CA VAL A 45 -15.62 -4.72 -0.91
C VAL A 45 -16.79 -5.29 -1.69
N GLU A 46 -16.54 -5.70 -2.94
CA GLU A 46 -17.57 -6.27 -3.79
C GLU A 46 -18.28 -7.44 -3.09
N PRO A 47 -19.62 -7.35 -2.90
CA PRO A 47 -20.35 -8.33 -2.13
C PRO A 47 -20.46 -9.66 -2.87
N ILE A 48 -20.83 -10.69 -2.11
CA ILE A 48 -21.17 -12.00 -2.64
C ILE A 48 -22.62 -11.93 -3.12
N THR A 49 -22.83 -12.10 -4.42
CA THR A 49 -24.14 -12.04 -5.05
C THR A 49 -24.61 -13.40 -5.54
N ASP A 50 -23.68 -14.31 -5.86
CA ASP A 50 -23.99 -15.66 -6.29
C ASP A 50 -24.16 -16.59 -5.08
N ARG A 51 -25.39 -17.08 -4.89
CA ARG A 51 -25.73 -18.09 -3.87
C ARG A 51 -25.89 -19.51 -4.46
N GLY A 52 -25.60 -19.68 -5.74
CA GLY A 52 -25.64 -20.96 -6.44
C GLY A 52 -24.34 -21.77 -6.28
N PRO A 53 -24.19 -22.87 -7.04
CA PRO A 53 -23.04 -23.78 -6.93
C PRO A 53 -21.67 -23.13 -7.13
N THR A 54 -21.61 -22.03 -7.88
CA THR A 54 -20.38 -21.26 -8.15
C THR A 54 -20.07 -20.19 -7.11
N GLY A 55 -21.00 -19.91 -6.19
CA GLY A 55 -20.84 -18.90 -5.12
C GLY A 55 -19.65 -19.16 -4.20
N ILE A 56 -19.21 -20.42 -4.09
CA ILE A 56 -18.02 -20.80 -3.30
C ILE A 56 -16.75 -20.06 -3.75
N TRP A 57 -16.63 -19.72 -5.03
CA TRP A 57 -15.47 -18.97 -5.53
C TRP A 57 -15.53 -17.50 -5.15
N GLN A 58 -16.74 -16.90 -5.15
CA GLN A 58 -16.95 -15.54 -4.65
C GLN A 58 -16.63 -15.46 -3.15
N GLU A 59 -17.11 -16.44 -2.37
CA GLU A 59 -16.83 -16.55 -0.93
C GLU A 59 -15.33 -16.67 -0.65
N ARG A 60 -14.62 -17.54 -1.38
CA ARG A 60 -13.16 -17.72 -1.23
C ARG A 60 -12.39 -16.43 -1.52
N TRP A 61 -12.73 -15.74 -2.60
CA TRP A 61 -12.13 -14.45 -2.93
C TRP A 61 -12.44 -13.41 -1.84
N HIS A 62 -13.71 -13.30 -1.43
CA HIS A 62 -14.15 -12.32 -0.45
C HIS A 62 -13.46 -12.54 0.90
N ARG A 63 -13.39 -13.78 1.39
CA ARG A 63 -12.66 -14.12 2.62
C ARG A 63 -11.19 -13.74 2.55
N ALA A 64 -10.51 -14.00 1.43
CA ALA A 64 -9.10 -13.66 1.27
C ALA A 64 -8.86 -12.14 1.28
N VAL A 65 -9.73 -11.36 0.64
CA VAL A 65 -9.67 -9.89 0.67
C VAL A 65 -9.96 -9.35 2.07
N VAL A 66 -10.99 -9.85 2.75
CA VAL A 66 -11.32 -9.46 4.12
C VAL A 66 -10.20 -9.82 5.09
N ALA A 67 -9.52 -10.96 4.90
CA ALA A 67 -8.34 -11.31 5.71
C ALA A 67 -7.18 -10.33 5.51
N ALA A 68 -6.92 -9.88 4.27
CA ALA A 68 -5.92 -8.84 4.02
C ALA A 68 -6.33 -7.49 4.64
N LEU A 69 -7.60 -7.11 4.57
CA LEU A 69 -8.13 -5.91 5.24
C LEU A 69 -7.99 -5.98 6.76
N ALA A 70 -8.24 -7.14 7.36
CA ALA A 70 -8.05 -7.35 8.79
C ALA A 70 -6.58 -7.11 9.22
N THR A 71 -5.62 -7.43 8.35
CA THR A 71 -4.21 -7.11 8.57
C THR A 71 -3.95 -5.60 8.59
N TRP A 72 -4.54 -4.85 7.65
CA TRP A 72 -4.44 -3.38 7.64
C TRP A 72 -5.23 -2.71 8.77
N GLN A 73 -6.37 -3.26 9.19
CA GLN A 73 -7.19 -2.76 10.31
C GLN A 73 -6.45 -2.74 11.64
N ARG A 74 -5.43 -3.59 11.80
CA ARG A 74 -4.54 -3.53 12.99
C ARG A 74 -3.65 -2.30 13.02
N GLN A 75 -3.47 -1.61 11.89
CA GLN A 75 -2.58 -0.45 11.75
C GLN A 75 -3.34 0.85 11.45
N LEU A 76 -4.53 0.76 10.84
CA LEU A 76 -5.30 1.89 10.35
C LEU A 76 -6.76 1.82 10.78
N PRO A 77 -7.39 2.96 11.11
CA PRO A 77 -8.83 3.03 11.28
C PRO A 77 -9.54 2.81 9.94
N ILE A 78 -10.13 1.63 9.77
CA ILE A 78 -10.84 1.23 8.54
C ILE A 78 -12.24 0.75 8.88
N THR A 79 -13.24 1.35 8.24
CA THR A 79 -14.64 0.95 8.31
C THR A 79 -15.06 0.32 6.99
N LEU A 80 -15.69 -0.86 7.06
CA LEU A 80 -16.37 -1.44 5.91
C LEU A 80 -17.73 -0.74 5.73
N VAL A 81 -18.02 -0.33 4.51
CA VAL A 81 -19.29 0.31 4.14
C VAL A 81 -19.99 -0.49 3.05
N ASP A 82 -21.33 -0.51 3.09
CA ASP A 82 -22.14 -1.28 2.13
C ASP A 82 -22.38 -0.52 0.82
N ASP A 83 -22.35 0.82 0.87
CA ASP A 83 -22.53 1.70 -0.28
C ASP A 83 -21.16 2.13 -0.86
N PRO A 84 -20.84 1.78 -2.12
CA PRO A 84 -19.58 2.15 -2.75
C PRO A 84 -19.37 3.66 -2.89
N ASN A 85 -20.42 4.48 -2.82
CA ASN A 85 -20.30 5.94 -2.87
C ASN A 85 -19.76 6.55 -1.58
N GLN A 86 -19.82 5.81 -0.48
CA GLN A 86 -19.30 6.24 0.82
C GLN A 86 -17.82 5.88 1.01
N ALA A 87 -17.29 5.00 0.14
CA ALA A 87 -15.94 4.47 0.24
C ALA A 87 -14.90 5.35 -0.45
N GLN A 88 -13.72 5.43 0.17
CA GLN A 88 -12.50 5.91 -0.49
C GLN A 88 -11.79 4.77 -1.22
N VAL A 89 -11.87 3.54 -0.73
CA VAL A 89 -11.27 2.37 -1.38
C VAL A 89 -12.37 1.43 -1.86
N LEU A 90 -12.35 1.11 -3.15
CA LEU A 90 -13.29 0.19 -3.78
C LEU A 90 -12.55 -1.07 -4.19
N VAL A 91 -12.79 -2.20 -3.53
CA VAL A 91 -12.15 -3.47 -3.84
C VAL A 91 -13.08 -4.32 -4.70
N GLN A 92 -12.67 -4.60 -5.93
CA GLN A 92 -13.46 -5.31 -6.92
C GLN A 92 -12.84 -6.66 -7.29
N ARG A 93 -13.71 -7.66 -7.48
CA ARG A 93 -13.35 -9.00 -7.94
C ARG A 93 -13.23 -8.99 -9.46
N ARG A 94 -12.15 -8.40 -9.95
CA ARG A 94 -11.93 -8.18 -11.37
C ARG A 94 -10.47 -8.37 -11.74
N ARG A 95 -10.21 -9.04 -12.86
CA ARG A 95 -8.87 -9.11 -13.43
C ARG A 95 -8.48 -7.73 -13.98
N PRO A 96 -7.33 -7.16 -13.57
CA PRO A 96 -6.85 -5.91 -14.14
C PRO A 96 -6.70 -5.99 -15.67
N PRO A 97 -7.03 -4.92 -16.43
CA PRO A 97 -6.76 -4.86 -17.86
C PRO A 97 -5.27 -5.05 -18.16
N ILE A 98 -4.97 -5.76 -19.26
CA ILE A 98 -3.59 -5.92 -19.75
C ILE A 98 -3.01 -4.55 -20.05
N GLN A 99 -1.82 -4.27 -19.52
CA GLN A 99 -1.07 -3.04 -19.80
C GLN A 99 0.35 -3.40 -20.21
N HIS A 100 0.87 -2.75 -21.24
CA HIS A 100 2.20 -3.01 -21.78
C HIS A 100 2.46 -4.50 -22.07
N ASN A 101 1.43 -5.20 -22.59
CA ASN A 101 1.44 -6.64 -22.85
C ASN A 101 1.73 -7.52 -21.62
N ARG A 102 1.46 -7.01 -20.41
CA ARG A 102 1.61 -7.74 -19.14
C ARG A 102 0.27 -7.84 -18.42
N ALA A 103 -0.10 -9.07 -18.07
CA ALA A 103 -1.20 -9.33 -17.15
C ALA A 103 -0.72 -9.15 -15.71
N SER A 104 -1.59 -8.64 -14.84
CA SER A 104 -1.36 -8.62 -13.39
C SER A 104 -2.49 -9.31 -12.64
N HIS A 105 -2.18 -9.73 -11.43
CA HIS A 105 -3.13 -10.35 -10.51
C HIS A 105 -3.87 -9.31 -9.67
N GLY A 106 -3.22 -8.19 -9.39
CA GLY A 106 -3.76 -7.03 -8.69
C GLY A 106 -3.47 -5.73 -9.44
N ARG A 107 -4.24 -4.68 -9.15
CA ARG A 107 -3.89 -3.29 -9.48
C ARG A 107 -4.67 -2.30 -8.60
N ALA A 108 -3.97 -1.37 -7.98
CA ALA A 108 -4.55 -0.16 -7.38
C ALA A 108 -4.46 1.04 -8.35
N LEU A 109 -5.54 1.83 -8.44
CA LEU A 109 -5.66 3.02 -9.27
C LEU A 109 -6.07 4.21 -8.42
N LEU A 110 -5.17 5.18 -8.24
CA LEU A 110 -5.44 6.40 -7.47
C LEU A 110 -6.12 7.47 -8.33
N GLN A 111 -7.15 8.08 -7.77
CA GLN A 111 -7.76 9.32 -8.20
C GLN A 111 -7.84 10.28 -7.02
N LEU A 112 -7.74 11.58 -7.29
CA LEU A 112 -8.00 12.61 -6.29
C LEU A 112 -9.35 13.22 -6.58
N MET A 113 -10.23 13.25 -5.59
CA MET A 113 -11.60 13.76 -5.72
C MET A 113 -11.82 14.93 -4.78
N GLU A 114 -12.47 15.97 -5.28
CA GLU A 114 -13.05 17.00 -4.43
C GLU A 114 -14.35 16.49 -3.81
N VAL A 115 -14.40 16.50 -2.47
CA VAL A 115 -15.54 16.01 -1.72
C VAL A 115 -16.02 17.10 -0.78
N ARG A 116 -17.34 17.32 -0.78
CA ARG A 116 -18.00 18.28 0.11
C ARG A 116 -18.83 17.53 1.15
N ARG A 117 -18.36 17.51 2.40
CA ARG A 117 -19.06 16.88 3.54
C ARG A 117 -19.47 17.95 4.56
N GLY A 118 -20.53 18.70 4.25
CA GLY A 118 -21.10 19.71 5.16
C GLY A 118 -20.23 20.94 5.43
N GLY A 119 -19.12 21.11 4.71
CA GLY A 119 -18.17 22.21 4.86
C GLY A 119 -17.54 22.64 3.52
N PRO A 120 -16.36 23.29 3.54
CA PRO A 120 -15.60 23.55 2.31
C PRO A 120 -15.23 22.23 1.63
N SER A 121 -15.09 22.27 0.30
CA SER A 121 -14.58 21.15 -0.49
C SER A 121 -13.20 20.76 0.04
N GLN A 122 -12.92 19.46 0.14
CA GLN A 122 -11.60 18.92 0.50
C GLN A 122 -11.19 17.87 -0.53
N LEU A 123 -9.91 17.80 -0.83
CA LEU A 123 -9.37 16.77 -1.71
C LEU A 123 -9.20 15.46 -0.93
N GLU A 124 -9.87 14.40 -1.38
CA GLU A 124 -9.77 13.04 -0.82
C GLU A 124 -9.18 12.08 -1.87
N PRO A 125 -8.36 11.11 -1.46
CA PRO A 125 -7.98 10.01 -2.34
C PRO A 125 -9.19 9.09 -2.54
N ARG A 126 -9.41 8.67 -3.78
CA ARG A 126 -10.25 7.53 -4.15
C ARG A 126 -9.41 6.51 -4.87
N VAL A 127 -9.43 5.26 -4.40
CA VAL A 127 -8.63 4.18 -4.97
C VAL A 127 -9.52 3.03 -5.39
N GLU A 128 -9.44 2.65 -6.65
CA GLU A 128 -10.02 1.40 -7.15
C GLU A 128 -8.95 0.31 -7.07
N VAL A 129 -9.29 -0.82 -6.43
CA VAL A 129 -8.42 -1.97 -6.23
C VAL A 129 -9.03 -3.17 -6.95
N LEU A 130 -8.39 -3.60 -8.03
CA LEU A 130 -8.81 -4.73 -8.84
C LEU A 130 -8.03 -5.97 -8.42
N ILE A 131 -8.71 -7.00 -7.91
CA ILE A 131 -8.08 -8.27 -7.53
C ILE A 131 -8.67 -9.41 -8.35
N SER A 132 -7.81 -10.13 -9.06
CA SER A 132 -8.20 -11.28 -9.88
C SER A 132 -8.73 -12.44 -9.00
N PRO A 133 -9.88 -13.04 -9.34
CA PRO A 133 -10.36 -14.24 -8.66
C PRO A 133 -9.64 -15.54 -9.08
N GLY A 134 -8.74 -15.47 -10.07
CA GLY A 134 -8.12 -16.66 -10.67
C GLY A 134 -6.97 -17.29 -9.89
N GLN A 135 -6.64 -16.77 -8.69
CA GLN A 135 -5.59 -17.32 -7.84
C GLN A 135 -6.17 -18.24 -6.75
N GLY A 136 -5.30 -19.07 -6.14
CA GLY A 136 -5.65 -19.75 -4.90
C GLY A 136 -5.84 -18.76 -3.74
N PRO A 137 -6.54 -19.14 -2.65
CA PRO A 137 -6.91 -18.21 -1.58
C PRO A 137 -5.73 -17.42 -0.97
N THR A 138 -4.60 -18.07 -0.73
CA THR A 138 -3.38 -17.42 -0.20
C THR A 138 -2.77 -16.44 -1.19
N GLY A 139 -2.82 -16.75 -2.49
CA GLY A 139 -2.40 -15.84 -3.55
C GLY A 139 -3.30 -14.60 -3.62
N ILE A 140 -4.62 -14.78 -3.54
CA ILE A 140 -5.59 -13.67 -3.49
C ILE A 140 -5.31 -12.78 -2.27
N GLN A 141 -5.12 -13.37 -1.09
CA GLN A 141 -4.86 -12.61 0.14
C GLN A 141 -3.55 -11.83 0.05
N ALA A 142 -2.46 -12.44 -0.43
CA ALA A 142 -1.18 -11.76 -0.60
C ALA A 142 -1.25 -10.61 -1.62
N THR A 143 -1.91 -10.84 -2.76
CA THR A 143 -2.15 -9.78 -3.76
C THR A 143 -3.02 -8.68 -3.16
N ALA A 144 -4.11 -8.99 -2.47
CA ALA A 144 -4.95 -8.01 -1.82
C ALA A 144 -4.18 -7.20 -0.76
N LEU A 145 -3.33 -7.86 0.04
CA LEU A 145 -2.49 -7.20 1.05
C LEU A 145 -1.60 -6.13 0.42
N HIS A 146 -0.96 -6.46 -0.70
CA HIS A 146 -0.11 -5.54 -1.47
C HIS A 146 -0.90 -4.36 -2.05
N GLU A 147 -1.95 -4.64 -2.83
CA GLU A 147 -2.71 -3.57 -3.49
C GLU A 147 -3.43 -2.65 -2.49
N LEU A 148 -3.85 -3.19 -1.35
CA LEU A 148 -4.40 -2.38 -0.25
C LEU A 148 -3.34 -1.46 0.36
N GLY A 149 -2.07 -1.85 0.38
CA GLY A 149 -0.99 -0.95 0.81
C GLY A 149 -0.89 0.28 -0.09
N HIS A 150 -0.98 0.10 -1.41
CA HIS A 150 -1.12 1.23 -2.34
C HIS A 150 -2.39 2.04 -2.05
N ALA A 151 -3.53 1.38 -1.82
CA ALA A 151 -4.78 2.05 -1.51
C ALA A 151 -4.72 2.92 -0.26
N PHE A 152 -3.91 2.53 0.73
CA PHE A 152 -3.68 3.29 1.96
C PHE A 152 -2.49 4.26 1.89
N GLY A 153 -1.94 4.47 0.69
CA GLY A 153 -1.01 5.55 0.38
C GLY A 153 0.46 5.13 0.22
N LEU A 154 0.79 3.84 0.35
CA LEU A 154 2.15 3.33 0.10
C LEU A 154 2.43 3.23 -1.41
N TRP A 155 2.46 4.36 -2.11
CA TRP A 155 2.73 4.43 -3.55
C TRP A 155 4.23 4.33 -3.84
N GLY A 156 4.74 3.12 -3.69
CA GLY A 156 6.13 2.74 -3.86
C GLY A 156 6.27 1.26 -3.53
N HIS A 157 7.47 0.71 -3.67
CA HIS A 157 7.72 -0.69 -3.37
C HIS A 157 8.92 -0.87 -2.46
N SER A 158 8.83 -1.89 -1.63
CA SER A 158 9.97 -2.46 -0.95
C SER A 158 10.85 -3.25 -1.93
N ASP A 159 12.14 -3.25 -1.63
CA ASP A 159 13.19 -4.04 -2.26
C ASP A 159 13.30 -5.46 -1.68
N GLN A 160 12.60 -5.77 -0.58
CA GLN A 160 12.70 -7.05 0.12
C GLN A 160 11.48 -7.93 -0.14
N ALA A 161 11.71 -9.11 -0.71
CA ALA A 161 10.66 -10.06 -1.12
C ALA A 161 9.77 -10.58 0.03
N GLY A 162 10.19 -10.41 1.29
CA GLY A 162 9.43 -10.77 2.49
C GLY A 162 8.48 -9.68 2.99
N ASP A 163 8.52 -8.49 2.40
CA ASP A 163 7.59 -7.40 2.72
C ASP A 163 6.31 -7.52 1.89
N ALA A 164 5.19 -7.07 2.44
CA ALA A 164 3.92 -7.04 1.71
C ALA A 164 4.02 -6.13 0.47
N MET A 165 4.79 -5.05 0.55
CA MET A 165 4.98 -4.09 -0.55
C MET A 165 6.15 -4.41 -1.48
N ALA A 166 6.66 -5.64 -1.49
CA ALA A 166 7.76 -6.01 -2.37
C ALA A 166 7.41 -5.82 -3.87
N ALA A 167 8.30 -5.18 -4.64
CA ALA A 167 8.13 -5.04 -6.10
C ALA A 167 8.12 -6.41 -6.81
N GLN A 168 8.89 -7.35 -6.27
CA GLN A 168 8.96 -8.73 -6.73
C GLN A 168 8.70 -9.65 -5.53
N PRO A 169 7.51 -10.25 -5.44
CA PRO A 169 7.19 -11.16 -4.35
C PRO A 169 8.04 -12.42 -4.42
N GLY A 170 8.39 -12.97 -3.25
CA GLY A 170 9.08 -14.25 -3.13
C GLY A 170 8.18 -15.45 -3.45
N ALA A 171 8.74 -16.66 -3.38
CA ALA A 171 8.01 -17.89 -3.65
C ALA A 171 6.89 -18.19 -2.63
N LYS A 172 7.05 -17.71 -1.38
CA LYS A 172 6.04 -17.85 -0.32
C LYS A 172 5.17 -16.59 -0.29
N PRO A 173 3.83 -16.72 -0.39
CA PRO A 173 2.93 -15.58 -0.26
C PRO A 173 3.10 -14.89 1.10
N VAL A 174 3.24 -13.57 1.09
CA VAL A 174 3.27 -12.73 2.30
C VAL A 174 1.84 -12.40 2.69
N LEU A 175 1.44 -12.78 3.91
CA LEU A 175 0.07 -12.64 4.42
C LEU A 175 -0.05 -11.64 5.59
N GLU A 176 1.09 -11.14 6.04
CA GLU A 176 1.23 -10.26 7.20
C GLU A 176 2.17 -9.11 6.85
N LEU A 177 1.95 -7.94 7.46
CA LEU A 177 2.88 -6.82 7.30
C LEU A 177 4.20 -7.14 7.99
N SER A 178 5.31 -6.80 7.35
CA SER A 178 6.62 -6.85 7.98
C SER A 178 6.81 -5.68 8.97
N ARG A 179 7.94 -5.68 9.68
CA ARG A 179 8.36 -4.52 10.48
C ARG A 179 8.58 -3.29 9.59
N ARG A 180 9.18 -3.48 8.40
CA ARG A 180 9.46 -2.41 7.44
C ARG A 180 8.19 -1.83 6.85
N ASP A 181 7.19 -2.67 6.56
CA ASP A 181 5.86 -2.21 6.13
C ASP A 181 5.22 -1.28 7.16
N ARG A 182 5.19 -1.73 8.43
CA ARG A 182 4.61 -0.94 9.53
C ARG A 182 5.38 0.36 9.78
N ALA A 183 6.70 0.32 9.78
CA ALA A 183 7.54 1.50 9.98
C ALA A 183 7.35 2.52 8.85
N THR A 184 7.25 2.05 7.60
CA THR A 184 6.97 2.91 6.44
C THR A 184 5.58 3.55 6.53
N LEU A 185 4.55 2.77 6.89
CA LEU A 185 3.19 3.28 7.09
C LEU A 185 3.14 4.30 8.23
N GLN A 186 3.79 4.02 9.36
CA GLN A 186 3.82 4.94 10.50
C GLN A 186 4.45 6.27 10.12
N TRP A 187 5.54 6.24 9.35
CA TRP A 187 6.14 7.47 8.82
C TRP A 187 5.18 8.23 7.90
N LEU A 188 4.48 7.54 6.99
CA LEU A 188 3.51 8.13 6.08
C LEU A 188 2.37 8.83 6.84
N GLN A 189 1.88 8.21 7.92
CA GLN A 189 0.82 8.80 8.75
C GLN A 189 1.24 10.11 9.44
N GLY A 190 2.54 10.32 9.64
CA GLY A 190 3.10 11.57 10.15
C GLY A 190 3.24 12.69 9.12
N GLN A 191 2.98 12.43 7.83
CA GLN A 191 3.15 13.42 6.77
C GLN A 191 1.93 14.37 6.63
N PRO A 192 2.12 15.59 6.11
CA PRO A 192 0.99 16.43 5.69
C PRO A 192 0.18 15.69 4.62
N GLY A 193 -1.14 15.75 4.74
CA GLY A 193 -2.05 15.10 3.80
C GLY A 193 -2.16 15.86 2.48
N LEU A 194 -3.21 15.54 1.72
CA LEU A 194 -3.53 16.27 0.50
C LEU A 194 -3.90 17.73 0.81
N VAL A 195 -3.42 18.64 -0.03
CA VAL A 195 -3.79 20.05 -0.04
C VAL A 195 -4.40 20.39 -1.40
N GLN A 196 -5.34 21.34 -1.42
CA GLN A 196 -5.81 21.88 -2.70
C GLN A 196 -4.66 22.65 -3.36
N PRO A 197 -4.44 22.47 -4.67
CA PRO A 197 -3.45 23.24 -5.42
C PRO A 197 -3.83 24.73 -5.51
#